data_AF-I6M786-F1
#
_entry.id   AF-I6M786-F1
#
_cell.length_a   1.000
_cell.length_b   1.000
_cell.length_c   1.000
_cell.angle_alpha   90.00
_cell.angle_beta   90.00
_cell.angle_gamma   90.00
#
_symmetry.space_group_name_H-M   'P 1'
#
loop_
_entity.id
_entity.type
_entity.pdbx_description
1 polymer ?
#
loop_
_entity_poly.entity_id
_entity_poly.type
_entity_poly.pdbx_seq_one_letter_code
_entity_poly.pdbx_strand_id
1 'polypeptide(L)'
;AITIEWVQLMEPTDKDHMNFLKIFFNSLMRGLRFETIGRKSFNTAKAHSLDAHKIKVWPGFDARLIMKETGVPLNIDVCFKVVRQDTVLEFINDLRSKCEQKNLDSQEEIATALKGTTVVTKYNQRTYKVDRVEFSMSPETTFDKSGTQVSYKDYYKTRYNENVSDPNQPLLINKDRKTGNEIALIPELCQVTGLTDSMRADFRLMKDLAEIVHTNADRRVSECKNLLEIFNTNPKCLEKQKLWHLKFSENPQALKGFKYKAGNMVMGAKGSGERNTFDIESCQREIDRKIQDKMFEQPALKTWGIFHGERDAPICKQFTTTM
;
A
#
# COMPACT_ATOMS: atom_id res chain seq x y z
N ALA A 1 -26.37 -7.98 39.93
CA ALA A 1 -26.97 -9.10 39.18
C ALA A 1 -26.86 -8.78 37.70
N ILE A 2 -26.44 -9.73 36.85
CA ILE A 2 -26.45 -9.56 35.39
C ILE A 2 -27.79 -10.09 34.90
N THR A 3 -28.60 -9.23 34.30
CA THR A 3 -29.85 -9.61 33.64
C THR A 3 -29.58 -9.83 32.16
N ILE A 4 -30.05 -10.96 31.62
CA ILE A 4 -29.97 -11.28 30.19
C ILE A 4 -31.39 -11.26 29.67
N GLU A 5 -31.67 -10.30 28.79
CA GLU A 5 -32.99 -10.12 28.17
C GLU A 5 -32.88 -10.40 26.67
N TRP A 6 -33.89 -11.09 26.13
CA TRP A 6 -34.00 -11.28 24.70
C TRP A 6 -34.41 -9.95 24.05
N VAL A 7 -33.68 -9.52 23.02
CA VAL A 7 -33.92 -8.23 22.34
C VAL A 7 -34.57 -8.44 20.97
N GLN A 8 -33.91 -9.19 20.09
CA GLN A 8 -34.39 -9.44 18.73
C GLN A 8 -33.71 -10.67 18.11
N LEU A 9 -34.34 -11.22 17.06
CA LEU A 9 -33.71 -12.13 16.11
C LEU A 9 -33.10 -11.32 14.97
N MET A 10 -31.83 -11.54 14.62
CA MET A 10 -31.16 -10.82 13.53
C MET A 10 -31.51 -11.45 12.17
N GLU A 11 -32.18 -10.69 11.30
CA GLU A 11 -32.46 -11.10 9.93
C GLU A 11 -31.22 -10.97 9.02
N PRO A 12 -31.12 -11.73 7.91
CA PRO A 12 -29.95 -11.71 7.03
C PRO A 12 -29.62 -10.34 6.43
N THR A 13 -30.61 -9.48 6.28
CA THR A 13 -30.50 -8.11 5.73
C THR A 13 -30.22 -7.06 6.79
N ASP A 14 -30.19 -7.43 8.07
CA ASP A 14 -30.02 -6.47 9.15
C ASP A 14 -28.59 -5.93 9.24
N LYS A 15 -28.49 -4.66 9.63
CA LYS A 15 -27.20 -4.03 9.93
C LYS A 15 -26.47 -4.75 11.07
N ASP A 16 -27.22 -5.25 12.05
CA ASP A 16 -26.67 -5.97 13.20
C ASP A 16 -26.09 -7.33 12.80
N HIS A 17 -26.74 -8.03 11.85
CA HIS A 17 -26.18 -9.24 11.25
C HIS A 17 -24.83 -8.96 10.58
N MET A 18 -24.73 -7.89 9.79
CA MET A 18 -23.46 -7.49 9.16
C MET A 18 -22.40 -7.11 10.21
N ASN A 19 -22.77 -6.38 11.26
CA ASN A 19 -21.86 -5.98 12.32
C ASN A 19 -21.34 -7.20 13.09
N PHE A 20 -22.20 -8.17 13.37
CA PHE A 20 -21.81 -9.43 13.97
C PHE A 20 -20.78 -10.18 13.10
N LEU A 21 -21.02 -10.33 11.80
CA LEU A 21 -20.07 -10.97 10.87
C LEU A 21 -18.73 -10.23 10.82
N LYS A 22 -18.74 -8.90 10.85
CA LYS A 22 -17.52 -8.07 10.94
C LYS A 22 -16.76 -8.32 12.24
N ILE A 23 -17.46 -8.37 13.38
CA ILE A 23 -16.85 -8.65 14.69
C ILE A 23 -16.20 -10.04 14.69
N PHE A 24 -16.92 -11.05 14.16
CA PHE A 24 -16.41 -12.41 14.01
C PHE A 24 -15.13 -12.43 13.14
N PHE A 25 -15.18 -11.84 11.94
CA PHE A 25 -14.03 -11.79 11.04
C PHE A 25 -12.82 -11.07 11.67
N ASN A 26 -13.05 -9.90 12.28
CA ASN A 26 -11.99 -9.15 12.99
C ASN A 26 -11.43 -9.94 14.18
N SER A 27 -12.22 -10.84 14.78
CA SER A 27 -11.79 -11.73 15.85
C SER A 27 -10.86 -12.83 15.32
N LEU A 28 -11.10 -13.35 14.11
CA LEU A 28 -10.20 -14.30 13.43
C LEU A 28 -8.88 -13.64 13.04
N MET A 29 -8.94 -12.47 12.40
CA MET A 29 -7.74 -11.71 12.01
C MET A 29 -6.83 -11.39 13.21
N ARG A 30 -7.42 -11.03 14.36
CA ARG A 30 -6.65 -10.86 15.62
C ARG A 30 -5.96 -12.14 16.10
N GLY A 31 -6.53 -13.31 15.78
CA GLY A 31 -5.93 -14.61 16.07
C GLY A 31 -4.67 -14.92 15.25
N LEU A 32 -4.55 -14.32 14.06
CA LEU A 32 -3.41 -14.51 13.16
C LEU A 32 -2.16 -13.69 13.55
N ARG A 33 -2.29 -12.73 14.47
CA ARG A 33 -1.21 -11.81 14.87
C ARG A 33 -0.58 -11.05 13.69
N PHE A 34 -1.38 -10.75 12.66
CA PHE A 34 -0.96 -9.86 11.59
C PHE A 34 -0.97 -8.41 12.08
N GLU A 35 -0.06 -7.60 11.54
CA GLU A 35 0.00 -6.18 11.83
C GLU A 35 -1.05 -5.43 11.00
N THR A 36 -1.95 -4.74 11.68
CA THR A 36 -3.03 -3.98 11.04
C THR A 36 -2.59 -2.56 10.78
N ILE A 37 -2.54 -2.16 9.51
CA ILE A 37 -2.27 -0.78 9.10
C ILE A 37 -3.52 -0.25 8.40
N GLY A 38 -4.25 0.64 9.09
CA GLY A 38 -5.55 1.11 8.63
C GLY A 38 -6.56 -0.04 8.59
N ARG A 39 -7.01 -0.41 7.38
CA ARG A 39 -7.96 -1.53 7.15
C ARG A 39 -7.29 -2.79 6.60
N LYS A 40 -6.00 -2.74 6.33
CA LYS A 40 -5.23 -3.82 5.72
C LYS A 40 -4.43 -4.55 6.80
N SER A 41 -4.22 -5.84 6.60
CA SER A 41 -3.47 -6.69 7.56
C SER A 41 -2.25 -7.27 6.88
N PHE A 42 -1.08 -7.12 7.49
CA PHE A 42 0.20 -7.50 6.92
C PHE A 42 0.89 -8.55 7.78
N ASN A 43 1.48 -9.55 7.12
CA ASN A 43 2.24 -10.59 7.77
C ASN A 43 3.72 -10.22 7.74
N THR A 44 4.22 -9.70 8.86
CA THR A 44 5.61 -9.28 9.00
C THR A 44 6.59 -10.46 9.06
N ALA A 45 6.13 -11.65 9.47
CA ALA A 45 6.95 -12.85 9.55
C ALA A 45 7.31 -13.43 8.17
N LYS A 46 6.47 -13.18 7.15
CA LYS A 46 6.73 -13.55 5.74
C LYS A 46 7.26 -12.37 4.92
N ALA A 47 7.94 -11.42 5.54
CA ALA A 47 8.50 -10.27 4.83
C ALA A 47 9.58 -10.69 3.83
N HIS A 48 9.51 -10.16 2.61
CA HIS A 48 10.57 -10.28 1.62
C HIS A 48 11.57 -9.13 1.81
N SER A 49 12.87 -9.44 1.93
CA SER A 49 13.91 -8.42 2.05
C SER A 49 14.58 -8.18 0.70
N LEU A 50 14.68 -6.90 0.31
CA LEU A 50 15.44 -6.41 -0.83
C LEU A 50 16.66 -5.66 -0.28
N ASP A 51 17.68 -6.42 0.12
CA ASP A 51 18.84 -5.87 0.86
C ASP A 51 19.67 -4.91 0.01
N ALA A 52 19.75 -5.14 -1.30
CA ALA A 52 20.41 -4.24 -2.25
C ALA A 52 19.85 -2.80 -2.21
N HIS A 53 18.58 -2.65 -1.84
CA HIS A 53 17.88 -1.37 -1.78
C HIS A 53 17.48 -0.97 -0.36
N LYS A 54 17.91 -1.72 0.68
CA LYS A 54 17.55 -1.52 2.09
C LYS A 54 16.05 -1.45 2.35
N ILE A 55 15.27 -2.34 1.75
CA ILE A 55 13.80 -2.37 1.86
C ILE A 55 13.30 -3.74 2.31
N LYS A 56 12.18 -3.76 3.01
CA LYS A 56 11.36 -4.95 3.27
C LYS A 56 9.97 -4.78 2.71
N VAL A 57 9.45 -5.83 2.08
CA VAL A 57 8.10 -5.88 1.52
C VAL A 57 7.28 -6.86 2.36
N TRP A 58 6.28 -6.35 3.04
CA TRP A 58 5.36 -7.14 3.86
C TRP A 58 4.16 -7.55 3.03
N PRO A 59 3.95 -8.85 2.78
CA PRO A 59 2.73 -9.33 2.15
C PRO A 59 1.55 -9.20 3.12
N GLY A 60 0.36 -8.99 2.59
CA GLY A 60 -0.84 -8.78 3.38
C GLY A 60 -2.11 -8.89 2.57
N PHE A 61 -3.22 -8.63 3.24
CA PHE A 61 -4.56 -8.79 2.70
C PHE A 61 -5.42 -7.55 3.01
N ASP A 62 -6.14 -7.04 2.00
CA ASP A 62 -7.27 -6.14 2.17
C ASP A 62 -8.54 -6.99 2.10
N ALA A 63 -9.16 -7.21 3.27
CA ALA A 63 -10.33 -8.07 3.39
C ALA A 63 -11.55 -7.25 3.83
N ARG A 64 -12.67 -7.40 3.12
CA ARG A 64 -13.89 -6.61 3.34
C ARG A 64 -15.13 -7.48 3.23
N LEU A 65 -15.99 -7.36 4.23
CA LEU A 65 -17.34 -7.90 4.19
C LEU A 65 -18.29 -6.84 3.63
N ILE A 66 -19.01 -7.18 2.58
CA ILE A 66 -19.98 -6.30 1.93
C ILE A 66 -21.31 -7.04 1.82
N MET A 67 -22.40 -6.41 2.21
CA MET A 67 -23.74 -6.97 2.02
C MET A 67 -24.15 -6.77 0.56
N LYS A 68 -24.62 -7.85 -0.07
CA LYS A 68 -25.12 -7.93 -1.44
C LYS A 68 -26.45 -8.68 -1.44
N GLU A 69 -27.17 -8.61 -2.55
CA GLU A 69 -28.42 -9.34 -2.75
C GLU A 69 -28.27 -10.85 -2.55
N THR A 70 -27.11 -11.41 -2.91
CA THR A 70 -26.80 -12.83 -2.76
C THR A 70 -26.24 -13.21 -1.39
N GLY A 71 -26.26 -12.31 -0.40
CA GLY A 71 -25.69 -12.50 0.93
C GLY A 71 -24.46 -11.63 1.21
N VAL A 72 -23.61 -12.06 2.15
CA VAL A 72 -22.45 -11.27 2.61
C VAL A 72 -21.13 -11.90 2.13
N PRO A 73 -20.66 -11.61 0.90
CA PRO A 73 -19.35 -12.05 0.44
C PRO A 73 -18.21 -11.41 1.23
N LEU A 74 -17.16 -12.21 1.46
CA LEU A 74 -15.85 -11.75 1.91
C LEU A 74 -14.97 -11.48 0.69
N ASN A 75 -14.74 -10.20 0.40
CA ASN A 75 -13.83 -9.78 -0.65
C ASN A 75 -12.41 -9.74 -0.09
N ILE A 76 -11.48 -10.45 -0.71
CA ILE A 76 -10.08 -10.52 -0.30
C ILE A 76 -9.24 -10.09 -1.49
N ASP A 77 -8.34 -9.13 -1.29
CA ASP A 77 -7.31 -8.77 -2.24
C ASP A 77 -5.93 -8.84 -1.59
N VAL A 78 -4.93 -9.22 -2.38
CA VAL A 78 -3.53 -9.29 -1.94
C VAL A 78 -2.95 -7.90 -2.01
N CYS A 79 -2.31 -7.47 -0.93
CA CYS A 79 -1.67 -6.16 -0.88
C CYS A 79 -0.28 -6.26 -0.25
N PHE A 80 0.57 -5.29 -0.57
CA PHE A 80 1.94 -5.24 -0.10
C PHE A 80 2.21 -3.92 0.59
N LYS A 81 2.98 -3.95 1.67
CA LYS A 81 3.47 -2.76 2.36
C LYS A 81 4.98 -2.73 2.28
N VAL A 82 5.50 -1.65 1.72
CA VAL A 82 6.94 -1.40 1.66
C VAL A 82 7.37 -0.68 2.94
N VAL A 83 8.41 -1.20 3.59
CA VAL A 83 9.02 -0.66 4.81
C VAL A 83 10.51 -0.47 4.54
N ARG A 84 11.03 0.72 4.80
CA ARG A 84 12.46 1.01 4.63
C ARG A 84 13.23 0.45 5.84
N GLN A 85 14.43 -0.08 5.60
CA GLN A 85 15.27 -0.57 6.69
C GLN A 85 15.92 0.60 7.46
N ASP A 86 16.15 1.72 6.78
CA ASP A 86 16.68 2.95 7.39
C ASP A 86 15.74 3.47 8.49
N THR A 87 16.36 3.99 9.55
CA THR A 87 15.67 4.59 10.69
C THR A 87 15.07 5.94 10.34
N VAL A 88 14.07 6.38 11.12
CA VAL A 88 13.57 7.75 10.98
C VAL A 88 14.67 8.75 11.33
N LEU A 89 15.57 8.42 12.28
CA LEU A 89 16.71 9.27 12.63
C LEU A 89 17.67 9.49 11.45
N GLU A 90 18.06 8.42 10.76
CA GLU A 90 18.90 8.52 9.55
C GLU A 90 18.21 9.35 8.47
N PHE A 91 16.90 9.17 8.30
CA PHE A 91 16.11 9.98 7.37
C PHE A 91 16.07 11.47 7.76
N ILE A 92 15.95 11.78 9.05
CA ILE A 92 16.03 13.15 9.58
C ILE A 92 17.41 13.76 9.30
N ASN A 93 18.48 13.01 9.53
CA ASN A 93 19.86 13.48 9.32
C ASN A 93 20.16 13.73 7.83
N ASP A 94 19.67 12.87 6.93
CA ASP A 94 19.78 13.08 5.48
C ASP A 94 19.00 14.34 5.02
N LEU A 95 17.80 14.56 5.55
CA LEU A 95 17.03 15.79 5.28
C LEU A 95 17.75 17.03 5.80
N ARG A 96 18.29 16.98 7.03
CA ARG A 96 19.04 18.10 7.62
C ARG A 96 20.25 18.46 6.76
N SER A 97 21.04 17.46 6.34
CA SER A 97 22.21 17.66 5.48
C SER A 97 21.84 18.30 4.12
N LYS A 98 20.70 17.91 3.54
CA LYS A 98 20.20 18.50 2.28
C LYS A 98 19.70 19.93 2.44
N CYS A 99 19.11 20.26 3.59
CA CYS A 99 18.65 21.62 3.87
C CYS A 99 19.82 22.58 4.12
N GLU A 100 20.86 22.11 4.81
CA GLU A 100 22.11 22.87 5.02
C GLU A 100 22.76 23.25 3.68
N GLN A 101 22.76 22.35 2.69
CA GLN A 101 23.27 22.63 1.34
C GLN A 101 22.43 23.67 0.58
N LYS A 102 21.15 23.84 0.92
CA LYS A 102 20.20 24.72 0.23
C LYS A 102 19.86 25.99 1.03
N ASN A 103 20.47 26.21 2.20
CA ASN A 103 20.12 27.28 3.15
C ASN A 103 18.62 27.35 3.47
N LEU A 104 17.98 26.19 3.66
CA LEU A 104 16.56 26.07 4.04
C LEU A 104 16.42 25.81 5.54
N ASP A 105 15.27 26.14 6.11
CA ASP A 105 14.94 25.77 7.48
C ASP A 105 14.76 24.24 7.58
N SER A 106 15.73 23.59 8.22
CA SER A 106 15.73 22.14 8.40
C SER A 106 14.52 21.65 9.22
N GLN A 107 14.05 22.41 10.21
CA GLN A 107 12.97 21.96 11.10
C GLN A 107 11.63 21.92 10.37
N GLU A 108 11.35 22.95 9.56
CA GLU A 108 10.12 23.04 8.79
C GLU A 108 10.02 21.94 7.71
N GLU A 109 11.13 21.66 7.02
CA GLU A 109 11.20 20.58 6.02
C GLU A 109 11.07 19.19 6.65
N ILE A 110 11.74 18.95 7.79
CA ILE A 110 11.60 17.68 8.53
C ILE A 110 10.16 17.49 9.00
N ALA A 111 9.53 18.54 9.55
CA ALA A 111 8.15 18.49 10.01
C ALA A 111 7.20 18.20 8.84
N THR A 112 7.38 18.86 7.69
CA THR A 112 6.56 18.68 6.49
C THR A 112 6.72 17.28 5.91
N ALA A 113 7.96 16.77 5.81
CA ALA A 113 8.24 15.44 5.26
C ALA A 113 7.72 14.31 6.14
N LEU A 114 7.72 14.47 7.47
CA LEU A 114 7.29 13.43 8.41
C LEU A 114 5.81 13.51 8.77
N LYS A 115 5.19 14.70 8.71
CA LYS A 115 3.77 14.86 9.05
C LYS A 115 2.88 14.00 8.17
N GLY A 116 2.03 13.20 8.80
CA GLY A 116 1.10 12.30 8.13
C GLY A 116 1.72 11.01 7.61
N THR A 117 3.04 10.83 7.68
CA THR A 117 3.70 9.58 7.33
C THR A 117 3.37 8.48 8.35
N THR A 118 3.43 7.23 7.89
CA THR A 118 3.27 6.07 8.78
C THR A 118 4.64 5.49 9.08
N VAL A 119 4.97 5.38 10.37
CA VAL A 119 6.18 4.76 10.88
C VAL A 119 5.87 3.42 11.53
N VAL A 120 6.84 2.52 11.50
CA VAL A 120 6.82 1.21 12.15
C VAL A 120 7.86 1.21 13.26
N THR A 121 7.51 0.76 14.45
CA THR A 121 8.45 0.62 15.56
C THR A 121 9.18 -0.73 15.51
N LYS A 122 10.50 -0.74 15.64
CA LYS A 122 11.31 -1.96 15.48
C LYS A 122 11.03 -3.02 16.56
N TYR A 123 10.82 -2.59 17.81
CA TYR A 123 10.72 -3.44 18.99
C TYR A 123 9.41 -4.23 19.11
N ASN A 124 8.33 -3.77 18.50
CA ASN A 124 7.02 -4.45 18.57
C ASN A 124 6.25 -4.44 17.23
N GLN A 125 6.86 -3.96 16.15
CA GLN A 125 6.33 -3.91 14.78
C GLN A 125 4.99 -3.18 14.63
N ARG A 126 4.61 -2.37 15.63
CA ARG A 126 3.40 -1.55 15.57
C ARG A 126 3.59 -0.37 14.65
N THR A 127 2.48 0.08 14.07
CA THR A 127 2.48 1.23 13.17
C THR A 127 1.77 2.42 13.78
N TYR A 128 2.35 3.60 13.55
CA TYR A 128 1.86 4.86 14.07
C TYR A 128 1.87 5.91 12.95
N LYS A 129 0.86 6.78 12.93
CA LYS A 129 0.79 7.90 11.99
C LYS A 129 1.34 9.14 12.68
N VAL A 130 2.41 9.70 12.16
CA VAL A 130 3.02 10.91 12.74
C VAL A 130 2.06 12.08 12.57
N ASP A 131 1.70 12.74 13.67
CA ASP A 131 0.88 13.95 13.69
C ASP A 131 1.77 15.19 13.59
N ARG A 132 2.84 15.23 14.40
CA ARG A 132 3.85 16.29 14.40
C ARG A 132 5.20 15.76 14.90
N VAL A 133 6.25 16.52 14.61
CA VAL A 133 7.60 16.32 15.15
C VAL A 133 7.80 17.35 16.26
N GLU A 134 8.21 16.90 17.44
CA GLU A 134 8.44 17.76 18.59
C GLU A 134 9.94 17.93 18.79
N PHE A 135 10.44 19.14 18.50
CA PHE A 135 11.86 19.49 18.59
C PHE A 135 12.26 19.99 19.99
N SER A 136 11.28 20.38 20.81
CA SER A 136 11.52 20.83 22.19
C SER A 136 11.78 19.68 23.17
N MET A 137 11.39 18.45 22.78
CA MET A 137 11.54 17.24 23.59
C MET A 137 12.64 16.36 23.02
N SER A 138 13.27 15.59 23.89
CA SER A 138 14.32 14.63 23.56
C SER A 138 14.09 13.31 24.29
N PRO A 139 14.82 12.22 23.93
CA PRO A 139 14.81 10.98 24.69
C PRO A 139 15.08 11.11 26.19
N GLU A 140 15.73 12.19 26.64
CA GLU A 140 15.98 12.47 28.06
C GLU A 140 14.79 13.12 28.77
N THR A 141 13.84 13.68 28.03
CA THR A 141 12.61 14.23 28.62
C THR A 141 11.82 13.15 29.36
N THR A 142 11.27 13.49 30.53
CA THR A 142 10.48 12.58 31.36
C THR A 142 8.99 12.69 31.09
N PHE A 143 8.27 11.60 31.31
CA PHE A 143 6.82 11.57 31.30
C PHE A 143 6.30 10.79 32.50
N ASP A 144 5.07 11.09 32.91
CA ASP A 144 4.41 10.37 33.98
C ASP A 144 3.90 9.01 33.49
N LYS A 145 4.49 7.95 34.00
CA LYS A 145 4.05 6.58 33.80
C LYS A 145 3.35 6.10 35.06
N SER A 146 2.02 6.33 35.12
CA SER A 146 1.16 5.81 36.19
C SER A 146 1.63 6.21 37.60
N GLY A 147 2.11 7.44 37.78
CA GLY A 147 2.60 8.00 39.04
C GLY A 147 4.12 8.06 39.17
N THR A 148 4.88 7.47 38.23
CA THR A 148 6.35 7.50 38.23
C THR A 148 6.88 8.27 37.04
N GLN A 149 7.67 9.31 37.29
CA GLN A 149 8.41 10.03 36.25
C GLN A 149 9.53 9.14 35.71
N VAL A 150 9.49 8.85 34.41
CA VAL A 150 10.51 8.04 33.73
C VAL A 150 10.89 8.76 32.43
N SER A 151 12.18 8.79 32.10
CA SER A 151 12.63 9.30 30.80
C SER A 151 12.18 8.39 29.66
N TYR A 152 12.02 8.92 28.44
CA TYR A 152 11.71 8.07 27.29
C TYR A 152 12.80 7.01 27.08
N LYS A 153 14.08 7.40 27.18
CA LYS A 153 15.23 6.51 27.08
C LYS A 153 15.16 5.35 28.08
N ASP A 154 14.90 5.62 29.36
CA ASP A 154 14.83 4.59 30.39
C ASP A 154 13.60 3.70 30.23
N TYR A 155 12.48 4.28 29.79
CA TYR A 155 11.28 3.52 29.49
C TYR A 155 11.53 2.49 28.39
N TYR A 156 12.11 2.90 27.26
CA TYR A 156 12.38 2.00 26.13
C TYR A 156 13.42 0.94 26.50
N LYS A 157 14.44 1.31 27.27
CA LYS A 157 15.43 0.37 27.79
C LYS A 157 14.81 -0.65 28.74
N THR A 158 13.97 -0.23 29.69
CA THR A 158 13.38 -1.14 30.68
C THR A 158 12.29 -2.03 30.08
N ARG A 159 11.46 -1.49 29.18
CA ARG A 159 10.30 -2.20 28.63
C ARG A 159 10.64 -3.08 27.45
N TYR A 160 11.57 -2.65 26.60
CA TYR A 160 11.88 -3.29 25.32
C TYR A 160 13.36 -3.68 25.17
N ASN A 161 14.22 -3.34 26.13
CA ASN A 161 15.67 -3.56 26.06
C ASN A 161 16.33 -2.87 24.86
N GLU A 162 15.78 -1.74 24.43
CA GLU A 162 16.29 -0.93 23.33
C GLU A 162 17.21 0.17 23.88
N ASN A 163 18.38 0.34 23.26
CA ASN A 163 19.31 1.41 23.60
C ASN A 163 19.16 2.56 22.61
N VAL A 164 19.12 3.78 23.14
CA VAL A 164 19.03 5.02 22.34
C VAL A 164 20.43 5.65 22.30
N SER A 165 20.97 5.79 21.10
CA SER A 165 22.34 6.27 20.88
C SER A 165 22.42 7.79 20.86
N ASP A 166 21.45 8.45 20.22
CA ASP A 166 21.40 9.91 20.14
C ASP A 166 20.41 10.48 21.18
N PRO A 167 20.88 11.10 22.28
CA PRO A 167 20.01 11.66 23.30
C PRO A 167 19.36 12.99 22.90
N ASN A 168 19.83 13.65 21.82
CA ASN A 168 19.36 14.98 21.40
C ASN A 168 18.41 14.94 20.19
N GLN A 169 18.06 13.74 19.71
CA GLN A 169 17.11 13.60 18.62
C GLN A 169 15.71 14.10 19.02
N PRO A 170 14.92 14.67 18.08
CA PRO A 170 13.54 15.07 18.36
C PRO A 170 12.63 13.85 18.59
N LEU A 171 11.41 14.08 19.06
CA LEU A 171 10.40 13.01 19.22
C LEU A 171 9.31 13.10 18.15
N LEU A 172 8.78 11.94 17.75
CA LEU A 172 7.61 11.87 16.87
C LEU A 172 6.35 11.74 17.71
N ILE A 173 5.39 12.65 17.55
CA ILE A 173 4.12 12.59 18.26
C ILE A 173 3.08 11.94 17.37
N ASN A 174 2.48 10.86 17.86
CA ASN A 174 1.27 10.27 17.30
C ASN A 174 0.08 10.65 18.18
N LYS A 175 -0.99 11.14 17.57
CA LYS A 175 -2.26 11.40 18.26
C LYS A 175 -3.30 10.39 17.80
N ASP A 176 -3.83 9.59 18.73
CA ASP A 176 -4.93 8.69 18.42
C ASP A 176 -6.21 9.49 18.21
N ARG A 177 -6.80 9.37 17.02
CA ARG A 177 -8.03 10.06 16.65
C ARG A 177 -9.24 9.62 17.49
N LYS A 178 -9.22 8.41 18.05
CA LYS A 178 -10.35 7.87 18.82
C LYS A 178 -10.31 8.25 20.30
N THR A 179 -9.13 8.16 20.91
CA THR A 179 -8.95 8.38 22.35
C THR A 179 -8.42 9.77 22.67
N GLY A 180 -7.85 10.47 21.69
CA GLY A 180 -7.18 11.76 21.89
C GLY A 180 -5.80 11.62 22.54
N ASN A 181 -5.38 10.40 22.90
CA ASN A 181 -4.12 10.13 23.57
C ASN A 181 -2.94 10.43 22.64
N GLU A 182 -1.95 11.12 23.19
CA GLU A 182 -0.69 11.41 22.50
C GLU A 182 0.37 10.39 22.93
N ILE A 183 1.09 9.85 21.96
CA ILE A 183 2.18 8.89 22.14
C ILE A 183 3.43 9.50 21.51
N ALA A 184 4.49 9.62 22.29
CA ALA A 184 5.80 10.04 21.79
C ALA A 184 6.67 8.82 21.43
N LEU A 185 7.27 8.87 20.25
CA LEU A 185 8.10 7.80 19.69
C LEU A 185 9.50 8.35 19.39
N ILE A 186 10.52 7.54 19.61
CA ILE A 186 11.91 7.88 19.32
C ILE A 186 12.23 7.54 17.86
N PRO A 187 12.69 8.51 17.03
CA PRO A 187 13.01 8.29 15.61
C PRO A 187 13.98 7.13 15.33
N GLU A 188 15.01 6.94 16.16
CA GLU A 188 16.00 5.85 16.01
C GLU A 188 15.38 4.44 16.08
N LEU A 189 14.31 4.30 16.87
CA LEU A 189 13.59 3.04 17.07
C LEU A 189 12.44 2.85 16.06
N CYS A 190 12.28 3.81 15.15
CA CYS A 190 11.25 3.81 14.14
C CYS A 190 11.84 3.63 12.74
N GLN A 191 11.06 3.02 11.85
CA GLN A 191 11.32 2.89 10.43
C GLN A 191 10.19 3.56 9.65
N VAL A 192 10.53 4.27 8.59
CA VAL A 192 9.52 4.91 7.74
C VAL A 192 8.98 3.90 6.75
N THR A 193 7.68 3.98 6.47
CA THR A 193 7.04 3.16 5.45
C THR A 193 6.82 3.91 4.14
N GLY A 194 6.73 3.15 3.05
CA GLY A 194 6.56 3.69 1.69
C GLY A 194 7.89 3.90 0.96
N LEU A 195 7.76 4.42 -0.26
CA LEU A 195 8.88 4.75 -1.15
C LEU A 195 8.96 6.27 -1.28
N THR A 196 10.18 6.81 -1.23
CA THR A 196 10.45 8.21 -1.62
C THR A 196 10.34 8.37 -3.12
N ASP A 197 10.23 9.61 -3.59
CA ASP A 197 10.19 9.88 -5.03
C ASP A 197 11.51 9.48 -5.73
N SER A 198 12.65 9.63 -5.06
CA SER A 198 13.94 9.13 -5.57
C SER A 198 13.95 7.61 -5.76
N MET A 199 13.36 6.86 -4.82
CA MET A 199 13.24 5.40 -4.92
C MET A 199 12.26 4.99 -6.02
N ARG A 200 11.17 5.74 -6.22
CA ARG A 200 10.24 5.50 -7.34
C ARG A 200 10.87 5.78 -8.70
N ALA A 201 11.80 6.73 -8.77
CA ALA A 201 12.56 7.03 -9.98
C ALA A 201 13.64 5.99 -10.29
N ASP A 202 14.07 5.18 -9.32
CA ASP A 202 15.03 4.11 -9.54
C ASP A 202 14.38 2.91 -10.23
N PHE A 203 14.68 2.76 -11.52
CA PHE A 203 14.16 1.68 -12.35
C PHE A 203 14.58 0.28 -11.86
N ARG A 204 15.78 0.12 -11.28
CA ARG A 204 16.24 -1.19 -10.79
C ARG A 204 15.41 -1.64 -9.60
N LEU A 205 15.22 -0.75 -8.63
CA LEU A 205 14.35 -0.99 -7.49
C LEU A 205 12.91 -1.30 -7.93
N MET A 206 12.35 -0.50 -8.83
CA MET A 206 10.97 -0.71 -9.29
C MET A 206 10.80 -2.02 -10.05
N LYS A 207 11.82 -2.49 -10.77
CA LYS A 207 11.83 -3.81 -11.42
C LYS A 207 11.82 -4.94 -10.40
N ASP A 208 12.74 -4.92 -9.43
CA ASP A 208 12.84 -5.96 -8.39
C ASP A 208 11.56 -6.00 -7.53
N LEU A 209 11.00 -4.82 -7.22
CA LEU A 209 9.75 -4.71 -6.49
C LEU A 209 8.55 -5.26 -7.30
N ALA A 210 8.52 -5.01 -8.60
CA ALA A 210 7.47 -5.51 -9.48
C ALA A 210 7.44 -7.05 -9.53
N GLU A 211 8.59 -7.72 -9.48
CA GLU A 211 8.64 -9.20 -9.45
C GLU A 211 7.96 -9.78 -8.20
N ILE A 212 7.96 -9.03 -7.08
CA ILE A 212 7.29 -9.41 -5.83
C ILE A 212 5.81 -9.00 -5.85
N VAL A 213 5.51 -7.78 -6.26
CA VAL A 213 4.18 -7.15 -6.12
C VAL A 213 3.24 -7.47 -7.28
N HIS A 214 3.75 -7.56 -8.50
CA HIS A 214 2.96 -7.86 -9.69
C HIS A 214 2.84 -9.36 -9.88
N THR A 215 1.98 -9.96 -9.09
CA THR A 215 1.61 -11.36 -9.23
C THR A 215 0.54 -11.53 -10.30
N ASN A 216 0.69 -12.57 -11.13
CA ASN A 216 -0.31 -12.99 -12.12
C ASN A 216 -1.63 -13.38 -11.42
N ALA A 217 -2.74 -13.35 -12.15
CA ALA A 217 -4.09 -13.66 -11.65
C ALA A 217 -4.15 -14.99 -10.89
N ASP A 218 -3.55 -16.05 -11.43
CA ASP A 218 -3.54 -17.37 -10.78
C ASP A 218 -2.82 -17.35 -9.42
N ARG A 219 -1.69 -16.63 -9.36
CA ARG A 219 -0.93 -16.46 -8.12
C ARG A 219 -1.71 -15.63 -7.11
N ARG A 220 -2.41 -14.57 -7.53
CA ARG A 220 -3.29 -13.81 -6.64
C ARG A 220 -4.40 -14.68 -6.03
N VAL A 221 -5.04 -15.53 -6.84
CA VAL A 221 -6.06 -16.47 -6.35
C VAL A 221 -5.45 -17.47 -5.37
N SER A 222 -4.27 -18.00 -5.65
CA SER A 222 -3.55 -18.90 -4.75
C SER A 222 -3.21 -18.25 -3.41
N GLU A 223 -2.72 -17.01 -3.40
CA GLU A 223 -2.45 -16.26 -2.15
C GLU A 223 -3.74 -15.97 -1.36
N CYS A 224 -4.85 -15.66 -2.03
CA CYS A 224 -6.15 -15.53 -1.35
C CYS A 224 -6.61 -16.85 -0.71
N LYS A 225 -6.38 -17.99 -1.38
CA LYS A 225 -6.65 -19.32 -0.81
C LYS A 225 -5.74 -19.64 0.38
N ASN A 226 -4.48 -19.24 0.33
CA ASN A 226 -3.53 -19.38 1.43
C ASN A 226 -4.03 -18.70 2.71
N LEU A 227 -4.68 -17.53 2.62
CA LEU A 227 -5.31 -16.91 3.80
C LEU A 227 -6.39 -17.81 4.44
N LEU A 228 -7.21 -18.46 3.62
CA LEU A 228 -8.25 -19.37 4.11
C LEU A 228 -7.64 -20.64 4.73
N GLU A 229 -6.58 -21.17 4.15
CA GLU A 229 -5.81 -22.29 4.72
C GLU A 229 -5.19 -21.93 6.07
N ILE A 230 -4.66 -20.71 6.20
CA ILE A 230 -4.13 -20.17 7.46
C ILE A 230 -5.24 -20.12 8.53
N PHE A 231 -6.46 -19.71 8.18
CA PHE A 231 -7.59 -19.76 9.12
C PHE A 231 -7.93 -21.19 9.56
N ASN A 232 -7.78 -22.17 8.66
CA ASN A 232 -8.06 -23.58 8.95
C ASN A 232 -6.92 -24.29 9.69
N THR A 233 -5.71 -23.74 9.69
CA THR A 233 -4.56 -24.33 10.41
C THR A 233 -4.39 -23.72 11.79
N ASN A 234 -4.77 -22.45 11.98
CA ASN A 234 -4.60 -21.77 13.26
C ASN A 234 -5.66 -22.24 14.29
N PRO A 235 -5.24 -22.82 15.44
CA PRO A 235 -6.17 -23.38 16.43
C PRO A 235 -7.15 -22.34 16.99
N LYS A 236 -6.71 -21.09 17.18
CA LYS A 236 -7.59 -20.02 17.67
C LYS A 236 -8.67 -19.64 16.67
N CYS A 237 -8.39 -19.78 15.37
CA CYS A 237 -9.36 -19.51 14.32
C CYS A 237 -10.35 -20.68 14.21
N LEU A 238 -9.85 -21.93 14.27
CA LEU A 238 -10.67 -23.14 14.29
C LEU A 238 -11.65 -23.18 15.48
N GLU A 239 -11.19 -22.86 16.68
CA GLU A 239 -12.05 -22.81 17.87
C GLU A 239 -13.20 -21.81 17.69
N LYS A 240 -12.92 -20.63 17.13
CA LYS A 240 -13.94 -19.62 16.85
C LYS A 240 -14.90 -20.07 15.75
N GLN A 241 -14.40 -20.66 14.67
CA GLN A 241 -15.26 -21.21 13.61
C GLN A 241 -16.20 -22.28 14.15
N LYS A 242 -15.71 -23.17 15.03
CA LYS A 242 -16.51 -24.19 15.70
C LYS A 242 -17.54 -23.59 16.65
N LEU A 243 -17.15 -22.62 17.48
CA LEU A 243 -18.02 -21.97 18.46
C LEU A 243 -19.22 -21.27 17.80
N TRP A 244 -18.98 -20.60 16.67
CA TRP A 244 -20.00 -19.84 15.96
C TRP A 244 -20.68 -20.63 14.83
N HIS A 245 -20.26 -21.87 14.58
CA HIS A 245 -20.72 -22.71 13.48
C HIS A 245 -20.64 -22.02 12.10
N LEU A 246 -19.60 -21.19 11.89
CA LEU A 246 -19.37 -20.43 10.66
C LEU A 246 -18.14 -20.98 9.93
N LYS A 247 -18.29 -21.25 8.62
CA LYS A 247 -17.20 -21.68 7.72
C LYS A 247 -17.14 -20.76 6.50
N PHE A 248 -15.93 -20.51 6.01
CA PHE A 248 -15.72 -19.82 4.73
C PHE A 248 -15.78 -20.82 3.56
N SER A 249 -16.30 -20.38 2.42
CA SER A 249 -16.15 -21.12 1.16
C SER A 249 -14.69 -21.11 0.73
N GLU A 250 -14.13 -22.28 0.45
CA GLU A 250 -12.74 -22.44 -0.03
C GLU A 250 -12.58 -22.00 -1.49
N ASN A 251 -13.68 -21.99 -2.24
CA ASN A 251 -13.72 -21.56 -3.62
C ASN A 251 -14.35 -20.17 -3.74
N PRO A 252 -13.74 -19.26 -4.53
CA PRO A 252 -14.35 -17.99 -4.88
C PRO A 252 -15.72 -18.18 -5.53
N GLN A 253 -16.65 -17.27 -5.25
CA GLN A 253 -17.98 -17.29 -5.85
C GLN A 253 -17.87 -17.06 -7.36
N ALA A 254 -18.44 -17.97 -8.16
CA ALA A 254 -18.51 -17.80 -9.60
C ALA A 254 -19.48 -16.66 -9.95
N LEU A 255 -19.02 -15.72 -10.77
CA LEU A 255 -19.83 -14.62 -11.28
C LEU A 255 -20.08 -14.82 -12.78
N LYS A 256 -21.34 -14.63 -13.20
CA LYS A 256 -21.68 -14.57 -14.63
C LYS A 256 -21.47 -13.13 -15.10
N GLY A 257 -20.60 -12.95 -16.07
CA GLY A 257 -20.35 -11.67 -16.72
C GLY A 257 -20.70 -11.73 -18.20
N PHE A 258 -21.00 -10.57 -18.78
CA PHE A 258 -21.17 -10.42 -20.23
C PHE A 258 -19.91 -9.76 -20.79
N LYS A 259 -19.29 -10.41 -21.78
CA LYS A 259 -18.19 -9.81 -22.55
C LYS A 259 -18.79 -9.05 -23.73
N TYR A 260 -18.59 -7.74 -23.78
CA TYR A 260 -18.93 -6.94 -24.96
C TYR A 260 -17.94 -7.24 -26.08
N LYS A 261 -18.45 -7.34 -27.32
CA LYS A 261 -17.61 -7.42 -28.50
C LYS A 261 -16.96 -6.06 -28.72
N ALA A 262 -15.63 -6.02 -28.80
CA ALA A 262 -14.90 -4.76 -29.06
C ALA A 262 -15.29 -4.09 -30.38
N GLY A 263 -15.81 -4.86 -31.34
CA GLY A 263 -16.25 -4.37 -32.64
C GLY A 263 -15.09 -4.20 -33.63
N ASN A 264 -15.39 -3.52 -34.73
CA ASN A 264 -14.46 -3.32 -35.82
C ASN A 264 -13.87 -1.91 -35.79
N MET A 265 -12.56 -1.81 -36.02
CA MET A 265 -11.89 -0.56 -36.31
C MET A 265 -11.91 -0.30 -37.82
N VAL A 266 -12.30 0.92 -38.20
CA VAL A 266 -12.35 1.37 -39.60
C VAL A 266 -11.23 2.37 -39.83
N MET A 267 -10.36 2.07 -40.77
CA MET A 267 -9.23 2.90 -41.21
C MET A 267 -9.53 3.54 -42.58
N GLY A 268 -8.54 4.23 -43.14
CA GLY A 268 -8.63 4.90 -44.43
C GLY A 268 -8.89 3.94 -45.61
N ALA A 269 -9.29 4.53 -46.73
CA ALA A 269 -9.54 3.79 -47.97
C ALA A 269 -8.22 3.28 -48.59
N LYS A 270 -8.24 2.02 -49.03
CA LYS A 270 -7.17 1.46 -49.86
C LYS A 270 -7.25 2.02 -51.28
N GLY A 271 -6.26 1.72 -52.12
CA GLY A 271 -6.26 2.12 -53.53
C GLY A 271 -7.51 1.67 -54.33
N SER A 272 -8.24 0.67 -53.83
CA SER A 272 -9.51 0.17 -54.38
C SER A 272 -10.75 0.99 -53.97
N GLY A 273 -10.62 2.01 -53.11
CA GLY A 273 -11.75 2.82 -52.62
C GLY A 273 -12.49 2.24 -51.41
N GLU A 274 -12.30 0.95 -51.10
CA GLU A 274 -12.85 0.34 -49.89
C GLU A 274 -12.03 0.70 -48.64
N ARG A 275 -12.74 0.98 -47.54
CA ARG A 275 -12.11 1.28 -46.24
C ARG A 275 -11.61 0.02 -45.57
N ASN A 276 -10.38 0.07 -45.07
CA ASN A 276 -9.79 -1.05 -44.36
C ASN A 276 -10.49 -1.22 -43.01
N THR A 277 -11.20 -2.32 -42.83
CA THR A 277 -11.95 -2.62 -41.60
C THR A 277 -11.43 -3.91 -41.00
N PHE A 278 -11.14 -3.93 -39.71
CA PHE A 278 -10.69 -5.14 -39.02
C PHE A 278 -11.28 -5.25 -37.61
N ASP A 279 -11.52 -6.48 -37.18
CA ASP A 279 -12.01 -6.80 -35.85
C ASP A 279 -10.91 -6.61 -34.80
N ILE A 280 -11.22 -5.82 -33.75
CA ILE A 280 -10.26 -5.43 -32.72
C ILE A 280 -9.82 -6.63 -31.87
N GLU A 281 -10.73 -7.55 -31.55
CA GLU A 281 -10.40 -8.71 -30.70
C GLU A 281 -9.51 -9.71 -31.44
N SER A 282 -9.88 -10.05 -32.67
CA SER A 282 -9.17 -11.00 -33.52
C SER A 282 -7.77 -10.49 -33.87
N CYS A 283 -7.60 -9.17 -33.94
CA CYS A 283 -6.33 -8.52 -34.27
C CYS A 283 -5.61 -7.94 -33.04
N GLN A 284 -5.98 -8.28 -31.80
CA GLN A 284 -5.49 -7.61 -30.59
C GLN A 284 -3.94 -7.54 -30.51
N ARG A 285 -3.23 -8.58 -30.95
CA ARG A 285 -1.75 -8.64 -30.92
C ARG A 285 -1.08 -7.95 -32.12
N GLU A 286 -1.84 -7.66 -33.17
CA GLU A 286 -1.33 -7.10 -34.42
C GLU A 286 -1.92 -5.71 -34.73
N ILE A 287 -2.66 -5.14 -33.78
CA ILE A 287 -3.38 -3.88 -33.98
C ILE A 287 -2.40 -2.77 -34.40
N ASP A 288 -1.24 -2.70 -33.75
CA ASP A 288 -0.18 -1.74 -34.05
C ASP A 288 0.34 -1.87 -35.49
N ARG A 289 0.39 -3.09 -36.03
CA ARG A 289 0.77 -3.33 -37.44
C ARG A 289 -0.36 -2.93 -38.38
N LYS A 290 -1.61 -3.17 -38.02
CA LYS A 290 -2.77 -2.87 -38.88
C LYS A 290 -3.12 -1.38 -38.93
N ILE A 291 -2.77 -0.61 -37.91
CA ILE A 291 -2.98 0.84 -37.88
C ILE A 291 -1.89 1.65 -38.61
N GLN A 292 -0.81 1.02 -39.08
CA GLN A 292 0.21 1.67 -39.92
C GLN A 292 -0.29 1.99 -41.34
N ASP A 293 -1.49 1.53 -41.70
CA ASP A 293 -2.15 1.88 -42.95
C ASP A 293 -2.74 3.30 -42.90
N LYS A 294 -3.32 3.78 -44.00
CA LYS A 294 -3.92 5.12 -44.07
C LYS A 294 -4.92 5.34 -42.94
N MET A 295 -4.81 6.48 -42.27
CA MET A 295 -5.78 6.91 -41.25
C MET A 295 -7.14 7.20 -41.89
N PHE A 296 -8.21 7.09 -41.10
CA PHE A 296 -9.59 7.32 -41.55
C PHE A 296 -9.78 8.70 -42.21
N GLU A 297 -9.19 9.73 -41.60
CA GLU A 297 -9.05 11.07 -42.14
C GLU A 297 -7.59 11.50 -42.06
N GLN A 298 -7.13 12.22 -43.09
CA GLN A 298 -5.75 12.71 -43.20
C GLN A 298 -5.77 14.21 -43.51
N PRO A 299 -5.81 15.07 -42.48
CA PRO A 299 -5.72 16.51 -42.69
C PRO A 299 -4.34 16.88 -43.25
N ALA A 300 -4.31 17.78 -44.23
CA ALA A 300 -3.05 18.23 -44.83
C ALA A 300 -2.28 19.17 -43.88
N LEU A 301 -1.04 18.80 -43.55
CA LEU A 301 -0.14 19.62 -42.74
C LEU A 301 0.54 20.68 -43.62
N LYS A 302 -0.14 21.82 -43.83
CA LYS A 302 0.32 22.87 -44.77
C LYS A 302 1.45 23.74 -44.22
N THR A 303 1.39 24.07 -42.93
CA THR A 303 2.34 24.97 -42.27
C THR A 303 2.79 24.35 -40.97
N TRP A 304 4.07 24.08 -40.84
CA TRP A 304 4.68 23.49 -39.66
C TRP A 304 6.16 23.87 -39.60
N GLY A 305 6.78 23.72 -38.43
CA GLY A 305 8.19 23.98 -38.23
C GLY A 305 8.73 23.16 -37.06
N ILE A 306 10.04 22.92 -37.06
CA ILE A 306 10.75 22.20 -35.99
C ILE A 306 11.72 23.17 -35.32
N PHE A 307 11.69 23.23 -34.00
CA PHE A 307 12.70 23.91 -33.20
C PHE A 307 13.67 22.88 -32.64
N HIS A 308 14.97 23.05 -32.90
CA HIS A 308 16.02 22.16 -32.42
C HIS A 308 17.25 22.97 -32.02
N GLY A 309 18.08 22.41 -31.13
CA GLY A 309 19.39 22.98 -30.83
C GLY A 309 20.37 22.75 -32.00
N GLU A 310 21.44 23.55 -32.09
CA GLU A 310 22.45 23.41 -33.15
C GLU A 310 23.07 22.02 -33.21
N ARG A 311 23.28 21.39 -32.04
CA ARG A 311 23.87 20.04 -31.93
C ARG A 311 22.97 18.94 -32.50
N ASP A 312 21.66 19.14 -32.50
CA ASP A 312 20.66 18.16 -32.95
C ASP A 312 20.20 18.40 -34.40
N ALA A 313 20.79 19.39 -35.09
CA ALA A 313 20.51 19.66 -36.51
C ALA A 313 20.59 18.42 -37.43
N PRO A 314 21.58 17.49 -37.31
CA PRO A 314 21.59 16.29 -38.14
C PRO A 314 20.43 15.34 -37.82
N ILE A 315 20.04 15.24 -36.55
CA ILE A 315 18.90 14.40 -36.11
C ILE A 315 17.59 15.00 -36.65
N CYS A 316 17.44 16.32 -36.62
CA CYS A 316 16.28 17.01 -37.16
C CYS A 316 16.10 16.77 -38.67
N LYS A 317 17.19 16.78 -39.44
CA LYS A 317 17.14 16.46 -40.88
C LYS A 317 16.70 15.01 -41.13
N GLN A 318 17.21 14.07 -40.35
CA GLN A 318 16.80 12.66 -40.44
C GLN A 318 15.32 12.48 -40.08
N PHE A 319 14.85 13.16 -39.03
CA PHE A 319 13.44 13.13 -38.61
C PHE A 319 12.52 13.69 -39.70
N THR A 320 12.87 14.81 -40.32
CA THR A 320 12.09 15.44 -41.41
C THR A 320 11.90 14.52 -42.62
N THR A 321 12.85 13.61 -42.86
CA THR A 321 12.77 12.65 -43.98
C THR A 321 11.88 11.44 -43.64
N THR A 322 11.71 11.15 -42.35
CA THR A 322 11.00 9.96 -41.85
C THR A 322 9.52 10.24 -41.52
N MET A 323 9.18 11.51 -41.27
CA MET A 323 7.85 11.98 -40.90
C MET A 323 6.90 11.99 -42.11
#